data_AF-A0A2V6N2N5-F1
#
_entry.id   AF-A0A2V6N2N5-F1
#
_cell.length_a   1.000
_cell.length_b   1.000
_cell.length_c   1.000
_cell.angle_alpha   90.00
_cell.angle_beta   90.00
_cell.angle_gamma   90.00
#
_symmetry.space_group_name_H-M   'P 1'
#
loop_
_entity.id
_entity.type
_entity.pdbx_description
1 polymer ?
#
loop_
_entity_poly.entity_id
_entity_poly.type
_entity_poly.pdbx_seq_one_letter_code
_entity_poly.pdbx_strand_id
1 'polypeptide(L)'
;MSFEQLSYLAQIVASVGVIVSLIFVGLQIRQNTGALQRNEHNSTMAQWTVIRQAIAGNRDIAELMTAGLSGERALNAADQLRLEQMLSENAWAAFHIWDRTLRGVFPKGAFEATPGALLCGLLRTMRGEAWWRSAKHTGFIPGFVLDVDAVLAKNSGVSVVVNEDTHDS
;
A
#
# COMPACT_ATOMS: atom_id res chain seq x y z
N MET A 1 52.53 12.00 37.09
CA MET A 1 51.55 12.51 36.10
C MET A 1 51.17 13.92 36.51
N SER A 2 51.18 14.89 35.59
CA SER A 2 50.64 16.22 35.85
C SER A 2 49.12 16.25 35.69
N PHE A 3 48.44 17.23 36.28
CA PHE A 3 47.00 17.44 36.09
C PHE A 3 46.62 17.61 34.61
N GLU A 4 47.51 18.16 33.82
CA GLU A 4 47.34 18.35 32.38
C GLU A 4 47.34 17.03 31.61
N GLN A 5 48.26 16.11 31.94
CA GLN A 5 48.28 14.76 31.36
C GLN A 5 47.03 13.95 31.71
N LEU A 6 46.52 14.11 32.94
CA LEU A 6 45.28 13.46 33.38
C LEU A 6 44.06 14.02 32.63
N SER A 7 44.05 15.33 32.39
CA SER A 7 43.02 16.01 31.58
C SER A 7 43.00 15.48 30.14
N TYR A 8 44.16 15.34 29.49
CA TYR A 8 44.23 14.78 28.14
C TYR A 8 43.74 13.34 28.08
N LEU A 9 44.09 12.50 29.07
CA LEU A 9 43.58 11.13 29.14
C LEU A 9 42.05 11.11 29.29
N ALA A 10 41.50 11.95 30.17
CA ALA A 10 40.05 12.06 30.36
C ALA A 10 39.32 12.53 29.08
N GLN A 11 39.90 13.47 28.34
CA GLN A 11 39.37 13.93 27.05
C GLN A 11 39.37 12.81 26.01
N ILE A 12 40.47 12.05 25.88
CA ILE A 12 40.53 10.91 24.95
C ILE A 12 39.46 9.88 25.29
N VAL A 13 39.34 9.51 26.56
CA VAL A 13 38.32 8.55 27.02
C VAL A 13 36.91 9.08 26.75
N ALA A 14 36.64 10.36 27.01
CA ALA A 14 35.36 10.98 26.71
C ALA A 14 35.04 10.97 25.21
N SER A 15 36.00 11.35 24.36
CA SER A 15 35.84 11.32 22.89
C SER A 15 35.58 9.91 22.37
N VAL A 16 36.30 8.90 22.87
CA VAL A 16 36.04 7.50 22.53
C VAL A 16 34.64 7.09 22.98
N GLY A 17 34.22 7.46 24.20
CA GLY A 17 32.88 7.21 24.70
C GLY A 17 31.79 7.80 23.81
N VAL A 18 31.97 9.03 23.33
CA VAL A 18 31.04 9.67 22.38
C VAL A 18 30.99 8.91 21.05
N ILE A 19 32.13 8.53 20.48
CA ILE A 19 32.19 7.77 19.22
C ILE A 19 31.45 6.43 19.35
N VAL A 20 31.74 5.67 20.41
CA VAL A 20 31.07 4.39 20.68
C VAL A 20 29.56 4.59 20.86
N SER A 21 29.14 5.66 21.54
CA SER A 21 27.73 5.99 21.72
C SER A 21 27.03 6.30 20.39
N LEU A 22 27.69 7.06 19.49
CA LEU A 22 27.14 7.37 18.17
C LEU A 22 27.02 6.12 17.29
N ILE A 23 28.01 5.21 17.34
CA ILE A 23 27.93 3.92 16.64
C ILE A 23 26.74 3.10 17.16
N PHE A 24 26.58 3.01 18.48
CA PHE A 24 25.47 2.31 19.10
C PHE A 24 24.11 2.89 18.68
N VAL A 25 23.96 4.23 18.69
CA VAL A 25 22.74 4.91 18.22
C VAL A 25 22.48 4.61 16.75
N GLY A 26 23.49 4.65 15.88
CA GLY A 26 23.35 4.32 14.47
C GLY A 26 22.86 2.88 14.24
N LEU A 27 23.41 1.92 14.99
CA LEU A 27 22.95 0.53 14.97
C LEU A 27 21.51 0.38 15.48
N GLN A 28 21.17 1.07 16.57
CA GLN A 28 19.83 1.05 17.16
C GLN A 28 18.78 1.60 16.20
N ILE A 29 19.07 2.72 15.51
CA ILE A 29 18.20 3.29 14.48
C ILE A 29 17.96 2.27 13.36
N ARG A 30 19.04 1.63 12.86
CA ARG A 30 18.92 0.63 11.79
C ARG A 30 18.03 -0.56 12.18
N GLN A 31 18.19 -1.06 13.41
CA GLN A 31 17.36 -2.15 13.94
C GLN A 31 15.90 -1.72 14.12
N ASN A 32 15.68 -0.51 14.64
CA ASN A 32 14.35 0.07 14.82
C ASN A 32 13.61 0.23 13.48
N THR A 33 14.28 0.76 12.45
CA THR A 33 13.73 0.87 11.10
C THR A 33 13.28 -0.50 10.55
N GLY A 34 14.10 -1.54 10.72
CA GLY A 34 13.73 -2.90 10.31
C GLY A 34 12.52 -3.47 11.07
N ALA A 35 12.38 -3.14 12.36
CA ALA A 35 11.22 -3.54 13.16
C ALA A 35 9.94 -2.80 12.72
N LEU A 36 10.03 -1.49 12.44
CA LEU A 36 8.92 -0.69 11.92
C LEU A 36 8.41 -1.26 10.58
N GLN A 37 9.29 -1.57 9.64
CA GLN A 37 8.90 -2.16 8.36
C GLN A 37 8.11 -3.48 8.52
N ARG A 38 8.53 -4.35 9.45
CA ARG A 38 7.80 -5.60 9.73
C ARG A 38 6.43 -5.35 10.38
N ASN A 39 6.36 -4.42 11.33
CA ASN A 39 5.09 -4.05 11.96
C ASN A 39 4.11 -3.46 10.94
N GLU A 40 4.59 -2.64 10.01
CA GLU A 40 3.74 -2.06 8.95
C GLU A 40 3.27 -3.12 7.94
N HIS A 41 4.12 -4.10 7.58
CA HIS A 41 3.68 -5.25 6.79
C HIS A 41 2.57 -6.03 7.51
N ASN A 42 2.74 -6.31 8.81
CA ASN A 42 1.73 -7.03 9.60
C ASN A 42 0.41 -6.24 9.72
N SER A 43 0.49 -4.94 9.99
CA SER A 43 -0.66 -4.04 10.07
C SER A 43 -1.45 -4.02 8.75
N THR A 44 -0.74 -3.91 7.64
CA THR A 44 -1.31 -4.00 6.30
C THR A 44 -2.00 -5.35 6.09
N MET A 45 -1.32 -6.45 6.41
CA MET A 45 -1.88 -7.79 6.24
C MET A 45 -3.14 -7.99 7.08
N ALA A 46 -3.20 -7.41 8.28
CA ALA A 46 -4.38 -7.45 9.12
C ALA A 46 -5.57 -6.73 8.47
N GLN A 47 -5.39 -5.49 7.97
CA GLN A 47 -6.44 -4.72 7.31
C GLN A 47 -7.01 -5.49 6.10
N TRP A 48 -6.14 -5.99 5.23
CA TRP A 48 -6.57 -6.78 4.07
C TRP A 48 -7.21 -8.13 4.45
N THR A 49 -6.80 -8.73 5.56
CA THR A 49 -7.38 -10.00 6.04
C THR A 49 -8.83 -9.81 6.48
N VAL A 50 -9.16 -8.68 7.12
CA VAL A 50 -10.55 -8.37 7.50
C VAL A 50 -11.44 -8.27 6.25
N ILE A 51 -11.00 -7.55 5.21
CA ILE A 51 -11.73 -7.45 3.92
C ILE A 51 -11.91 -8.85 3.30
N ARG A 52 -10.83 -9.64 3.22
CA ARG A 52 -10.89 -10.99 2.64
C ARG A 52 -11.82 -11.91 3.41
N GLN A 53 -11.80 -11.88 4.75
CA GLN A 53 -12.67 -12.71 5.58
C GLN A 53 -14.13 -12.29 5.46
N ALA A 54 -14.42 -10.99 5.36
CA ALA A 54 -15.78 -10.50 5.12
C ALA A 54 -16.35 -11.04 3.80
N ILE A 55 -15.54 -11.08 2.74
CA ILE A 55 -15.94 -11.62 1.43
C ILE A 55 -16.03 -13.15 1.46
N ALA A 56 -15.00 -13.83 1.95
CA ALA A 56 -14.92 -15.30 1.93
C ALA A 56 -15.92 -15.96 2.88
N GLY A 57 -16.20 -15.32 4.03
CA GLY A 57 -17.11 -15.85 5.05
C GLY A 57 -18.57 -15.53 4.82
N ASN A 58 -18.92 -14.68 3.85
CA ASN A 58 -20.30 -14.24 3.62
C ASN A 58 -20.64 -14.18 2.13
N ARG A 59 -21.49 -15.12 1.70
CA ARG A 59 -21.96 -15.23 0.31
C ARG A 59 -22.64 -13.96 -0.21
N ASP A 60 -23.46 -13.29 0.61
CA ASP A 60 -24.13 -12.05 0.19
C ASP A 60 -23.11 -10.94 -0.11
N ILE A 61 -22.04 -10.84 0.69
CA ILE A 61 -20.94 -9.90 0.43
C ILE A 61 -20.16 -10.30 -0.82
N ALA A 62 -19.91 -11.60 -1.03
CA ALA A 62 -19.25 -12.09 -2.25
C ALA A 62 -20.07 -11.79 -3.52
N GLU A 63 -21.39 -11.99 -3.48
CA GLU A 63 -22.29 -11.65 -4.59
C GLU A 63 -22.37 -10.13 -4.82
N LEU A 64 -22.36 -9.34 -3.74
CA LEU A 64 -22.28 -7.88 -3.82
C LEU A 64 -20.96 -7.41 -4.48
N MET A 65 -19.84 -8.04 -4.13
CA MET A 65 -18.50 -7.76 -4.69
C MET A 65 -18.25 -8.39 -6.06
N THR A 66 -19.21 -9.12 -6.63
CA THR A 66 -19.12 -9.69 -7.98
C THR A 66 -20.24 -9.13 -8.86
N ALA A 67 -21.42 -9.73 -8.84
CA ALA A 67 -22.58 -9.29 -9.61
C ALA A 67 -23.05 -7.88 -9.23
N GLY A 68 -22.86 -7.46 -7.98
CA GLY A 68 -23.12 -6.09 -7.56
C GLY A 68 -22.16 -5.08 -8.22
N LEU A 69 -20.85 -5.36 -8.26
CA LEU A 69 -19.88 -4.48 -8.92
C LEU A 69 -20.06 -4.42 -10.44
N SER A 70 -20.35 -5.56 -11.09
CA SER A 70 -20.57 -5.62 -12.55
C SER A 70 -21.87 -4.97 -13.01
N GLY A 71 -22.82 -4.75 -12.09
CA GLY A 71 -24.13 -4.17 -12.38
C GLY A 71 -25.20 -5.21 -12.72
N GLU A 72 -24.86 -6.50 -12.72
CA GLU A 72 -25.80 -7.61 -12.97
C GLU A 72 -26.85 -7.76 -11.86
N ARG A 73 -26.50 -7.38 -10.62
CA ARG A 73 -27.43 -7.34 -9.47
C ARG A 73 -28.02 -5.95 -9.28
N ALA A 74 -29.34 -5.86 -9.22
CA ALA A 74 -30.03 -4.65 -8.76
C ALA A 74 -29.75 -4.42 -7.26
N LEU A 75 -29.35 -3.21 -6.89
CA LEU A 75 -29.05 -2.85 -5.50
C LEU A 75 -30.14 -1.94 -4.97
N ASN A 76 -30.65 -2.28 -3.78
CA ASN A 76 -31.40 -1.33 -2.97
C ASN A 76 -30.43 -0.34 -2.29
N ALA A 77 -30.97 0.65 -1.57
CA ALA A 77 -30.16 1.67 -0.91
C ALA A 77 -29.16 1.10 0.12
N ALA A 78 -29.54 0.03 0.85
CA ALA A 78 -28.66 -0.60 1.83
C ALA A 78 -27.50 -1.36 1.15
N ASP A 79 -27.79 -2.09 0.08
CA ASP A 79 -26.79 -2.79 -0.72
C ASP A 79 -25.83 -1.82 -1.41
N GLN A 80 -26.35 -0.70 -1.92
CA GLN A 80 -25.54 0.39 -2.47
C GLN A 80 -24.58 0.95 -1.42
N LEU A 81 -25.08 1.27 -0.22
CA LEU A 81 -24.24 1.74 0.88
C LEU A 81 -23.14 0.73 1.23
N ARG A 82 -23.50 -0.56 1.35
CA ARG A 82 -22.52 -1.62 1.67
C ARG A 82 -21.44 -1.75 0.60
N LEU A 83 -21.82 -1.63 -0.67
CA LEU A 83 -20.88 -1.67 -1.78
C LEU A 83 -19.91 -0.48 -1.73
N GLU A 84 -20.43 0.73 -1.55
CA GLU A 84 -19.62 1.95 -1.49
C GLU A 84 -18.67 1.96 -0.28
N GLN A 85 -19.11 1.43 0.87
CA GLN A 85 -18.25 1.25 2.04
C GLN A 85 -17.12 0.25 1.76
N MET A 86 -17.42 -0.86 1.07
CA MET A 86 -16.40 -1.84 0.71
C MET A 86 -15.39 -1.29 -0.29
N LEU A 87 -15.84 -0.53 -1.30
CA LEU A 87 -14.96 0.18 -2.24
C LEU A 87 -14.08 1.21 -1.53
N SER A 88 -14.66 1.98 -0.60
CA SER A 88 -13.94 2.95 0.23
C SER A 88 -12.85 2.28 1.04
N GLU A 89 -13.15 1.17 1.71
CA GLU A 89 -12.17 0.46 2.55
C GLU A 89 -11.03 -0.14 1.71
N ASN A 90 -11.33 -0.69 0.52
CA ASN A 90 -10.29 -1.15 -0.41
C ASN A 90 -9.40 0.01 -0.89
N ALA A 91 -9.98 1.18 -1.16
CA ALA A 91 -9.24 2.37 -1.57
C ALA A 91 -8.36 2.92 -0.43
N TRP A 92 -8.86 2.94 0.81
CA TRP A 92 -8.08 3.34 1.99
C TRP A 92 -6.95 2.36 2.30
N ALA A 93 -7.21 1.05 2.21
CA ALA A 93 -6.17 0.03 2.38
C ALA A 93 -5.06 0.19 1.33
N ALA A 94 -5.41 0.54 0.10
CA ALA A 94 -4.42 0.84 -0.95
C ALA A 94 -3.69 2.17 -0.70
N PHE A 95 -4.38 3.22 -0.27
CA PHE A 95 -3.81 4.51 0.08
C PHE A 95 -2.74 4.38 1.17
N HIS A 96 -2.98 3.59 2.21
CA HIS A 96 -2.00 3.43 3.27
C HIS A 96 -0.71 2.75 2.78
N ILE A 97 -0.79 1.85 1.79
CA ILE A 97 0.42 1.28 1.18
C ILE A 97 1.14 2.31 0.32
N TRP A 98 0.39 3.07 -0.46
CA TRP A 98 0.93 4.14 -1.29
C TRP A 98 1.71 5.16 -0.45
N ASP A 99 1.13 5.70 0.63
CA ASP A 99 1.78 6.70 1.50
C ASP A 99 3.04 6.12 2.17
N ARG A 100 2.97 4.88 2.66
CA ARG A 100 4.12 4.18 3.26
C ARG A 100 5.24 3.89 2.25
N THR A 101 4.89 3.63 0.99
CA THR A 101 5.86 3.44 -0.10
C THR A 101 6.59 4.75 -0.38
N LEU A 102 5.88 5.88 -0.43
CA LEU A 102 6.50 7.20 -0.60
C LEU A 102 7.44 7.57 0.55
N ARG A 103 7.13 7.14 1.77
CA ARG A 103 7.97 7.34 2.96
C ARG A 103 9.16 6.37 3.05
N GLY A 104 9.32 5.46 2.09
CA GLY A 104 10.41 4.48 2.06
C GLY A 104 10.25 3.33 3.07
N VAL A 105 9.06 3.15 3.65
CA VAL A 105 8.75 2.00 4.50
C VAL A 105 8.64 0.74 3.66
N PHE A 106 7.97 0.84 2.51
CA PHE A 106 7.91 -0.22 1.51
C PHE A 106 8.83 0.07 0.32
N PRO A 107 9.29 -0.99 -0.39
CA PRO A 107 10.05 -0.82 -1.62
C PRO A 107 9.27 -0.02 -2.66
N LYS A 108 9.97 0.78 -3.47
CA LYS A 108 9.36 1.45 -4.63
C LYS A 108 8.69 0.42 -5.54
N GLY A 109 7.52 0.74 -6.08
CA GLY A 109 6.74 -0.19 -6.90
C GLY A 109 5.80 -1.12 -6.12
N ALA A 110 5.88 -1.14 -4.78
CA ALA A 110 5.04 -2.02 -3.96
C ALA A 110 3.54 -1.72 -4.13
N PHE A 111 3.18 -0.45 -4.29
CA PHE A 111 1.81 -0.01 -4.53
C PHE A 111 1.28 -0.57 -5.86
N GLU A 112 1.99 -0.32 -6.95
CA GLU A 112 1.60 -0.70 -8.30
C GLU A 112 1.51 -2.21 -8.46
N ALA A 113 2.42 -2.96 -7.84
CA ALA A 113 2.49 -4.41 -7.97
C ALA A 113 1.32 -5.15 -7.28
N THR A 114 0.76 -4.58 -6.20
CA THR A 114 -0.22 -5.32 -5.37
C THR A 114 -1.48 -4.53 -5.09
N PRO A 115 -1.54 -3.61 -4.11
CA PRO A 115 -2.79 -2.96 -3.74
C PRO A 115 -3.35 -2.05 -4.84
N GLY A 116 -2.49 -1.41 -5.62
CA GLY A 116 -2.88 -0.60 -6.77
C GLY A 116 -3.52 -1.45 -7.87
N ALA A 117 -2.91 -2.59 -8.20
CA ALA A 117 -3.47 -3.55 -9.16
C ALA A 117 -4.83 -4.12 -8.69
N LEU A 118 -4.93 -4.52 -7.42
CA LEU A 118 -6.17 -5.04 -6.83
C LEU A 118 -7.29 -3.99 -6.83
N LEU A 119 -6.99 -2.78 -6.36
CA LEU A 119 -7.95 -1.66 -6.39
C LEU A 119 -8.40 -1.38 -7.82
N CYS A 120 -7.48 -1.29 -8.77
CA CYS A 120 -7.80 -1.05 -10.18
C CYS A 120 -8.72 -2.13 -10.76
N GLY A 121 -8.59 -3.39 -10.34
CA GLY A 121 -9.52 -4.46 -10.70
C GLY A 121 -10.97 -4.15 -10.29
N LEU A 122 -11.16 -3.63 -9.07
CA LEU A 122 -12.47 -3.22 -8.58
C LEU A 122 -13.00 -1.98 -9.31
N LEU A 123 -12.15 -0.98 -9.49
CA LEU A 123 -12.53 0.31 -10.08
C LEU A 123 -12.82 0.25 -11.58
N ARG A 124 -12.48 -0.85 -12.26
CA ARG A 124 -12.83 -1.09 -13.67
C ARG A 124 -14.21 -1.67 -13.88
N THR A 125 -14.85 -2.14 -12.81
CA THR A 125 -16.23 -2.61 -12.89
C THR A 125 -17.17 -1.42 -13.12
N MET A 126 -18.35 -1.67 -13.68
CA MET A 126 -19.32 -0.63 -14.01
C MET A 126 -19.61 0.28 -12.81
N ARG A 127 -19.89 -0.31 -11.64
CA ARG A 127 -20.18 0.48 -10.42
C ARG A 127 -18.91 0.99 -9.74
N GLY A 128 -17.80 0.26 -9.82
CA GLY A 128 -16.52 0.72 -9.29
C GLY A 128 -16.03 2.00 -9.96
N GLU A 129 -16.13 2.06 -11.29
CA GLU A 129 -15.73 3.25 -12.06
C GLU A 129 -16.64 4.44 -11.72
N ALA A 130 -17.96 4.21 -11.70
CA ALA A 130 -18.95 5.23 -11.38
C ALA A 130 -18.71 5.82 -9.98
N TRP A 131 -18.41 4.96 -8.99
CA TRP A 131 -18.05 5.39 -7.64
C TRP A 131 -16.75 6.20 -7.61
N TRP A 132 -15.70 5.72 -8.29
CA TRP A 132 -14.38 6.38 -8.29
C TRP A 132 -14.43 7.80 -8.85
N ARG A 133 -15.24 8.04 -9.89
CA ARG A 133 -15.44 9.39 -10.47
C ARG A 133 -15.89 10.42 -9.44
N SER A 134 -16.60 10.03 -8.39
CA SER A 134 -16.99 10.91 -7.29
C SER A 134 -15.97 10.87 -6.15
N ALA A 135 -15.61 9.67 -5.68
CA ALA A 135 -14.80 9.48 -4.48
C ALA A 135 -13.41 10.13 -4.57
N LYS A 136 -12.82 10.16 -5.77
CA LYS A 136 -11.47 10.73 -5.99
C LYS A 136 -11.36 12.23 -5.73
N HIS A 137 -12.49 12.95 -5.67
CA HIS A 137 -12.53 14.39 -5.42
C HIS A 137 -12.82 14.76 -3.96
N THR A 138 -13.23 13.80 -3.13
CA THR A 138 -13.71 14.06 -1.77
C THR A 138 -12.90 13.36 -0.69
N GLY A 139 -12.37 12.17 -0.97
CA GLY A 139 -11.76 11.31 0.05
C GLY A 139 -10.23 11.22 0.01
N PHE A 140 -9.58 11.63 -1.09
CA PHE A 140 -8.18 11.30 -1.34
C PHE A 140 -7.34 12.49 -1.78
N ILE A 141 -6.05 12.47 -1.42
CA ILE A 141 -5.13 13.52 -1.81
C ILE A 141 -4.72 13.39 -3.30
N PRO A 142 -4.40 14.50 -3.99
CA PRO A 142 -4.16 14.49 -5.44
C PRO A 142 -3.07 13.52 -5.91
N GLY A 143 -2.00 13.33 -5.13
CA GLY A 143 -0.91 12.42 -5.48
C GLY A 143 -1.38 10.96 -5.59
N PHE A 144 -2.19 10.51 -4.63
CA PHE A 144 -2.74 9.15 -4.67
C PHE A 144 -3.69 8.97 -5.86
N VAL A 145 -4.55 9.97 -6.11
CA VAL A 145 -5.49 9.93 -7.24
C VAL A 145 -4.74 9.83 -8.56
N LEU A 146 -3.66 10.59 -8.73
CA LEU A 146 -2.83 10.57 -9.93
C LEU A 146 -2.23 9.18 -10.18
N ASP A 147 -1.67 8.54 -9.14
CA ASP A 147 -1.05 7.23 -9.29
C ASP A 147 -2.08 6.11 -9.50
N VAL A 148 -3.25 6.18 -8.85
CA VAL A 148 -4.37 5.26 -9.13
C VAL A 148 -4.85 5.42 -10.58
N ASP A 149 -5.08 6.65 -11.04
CA ASP A 149 -5.53 6.94 -12.40
C ASP A 149 -4.47 6.49 -13.44
N ALA A 150 -3.17 6.61 -13.12
CA ALA A 150 -2.08 6.11 -13.95
C ALA A 150 -2.06 4.57 -14.06
N VAL A 151 -2.25 3.85 -12.95
CA VAL A 151 -2.35 2.38 -12.96
C VAL A 151 -3.61 1.93 -13.70
N LEU A 152 -4.74 2.63 -13.52
CA LEU A 152 -5.98 2.39 -14.26
C LEU A 152 -5.77 2.52 -15.76
N ALA A 153 -5.10 3.58 -16.22
CA ALA A 153 -4.80 3.80 -17.64
C ALA A 153 -3.84 2.74 -18.21
N LYS A 154 -2.81 2.36 -17.46
CA LYS A 154 -1.76 1.43 -17.94
C LYS A 154 -2.31 0.07 -18.35
N ASN A 155 -3.18 -0.55 -17.55
CA ASN A 155 -3.72 -1.87 -17.92
C ASN A 155 -5.02 -1.79 -18.73
N SER A 156 -5.37 -0.62 -19.29
CA SER A 156 -6.41 -0.47 -20.32
C SER A 156 -5.82 -0.52 -21.73
N GLY A 157 -4.49 -0.56 -21.87
CA GLY A 157 -3.76 -0.77 -23.12
C GLY A 157 -2.83 -1.98 -23.05
N VAL A 158 -2.79 -2.75 -24.14
CA VAL A 158 -1.94 -3.94 -24.44
C VAL A 158 -2.55 -5.31 -24.10
N SER A 159 -3.49 -5.74 -24.93
CA SER A 159 -3.41 -7.06 -25.56
C SER A 159 -2.84 -6.87 -26.98
N VAL A 160 -1.55 -6.61 -27.10
CA VAL A 160 -0.89 -6.85 -28.39
C VAL A 160 -0.67 -8.35 -28.44
N VAL A 161 -1.53 -9.02 -29.19
CA VAL A 161 -1.31 -10.40 -29.65
C VAL A 161 0.03 -10.39 -30.40
N VAL A 162 1.09 -10.85 -29.74
CA VAL A 162 2.29 -11.29 -30.46
C VAL A 162 1.88 -12.63 -31.07
N ASN A 163 1.50 -12.56 -32.34
CA ASN A 163 1.29 -13.77 -33.14
C ASN A 163 2.69 -14.32 -33.47
N GLU A 164 3.24 -15.14 -32.57
CA GLU A 164 4.33 -16.06 -32.90
C GLU A 164 3.74 -17.27 -33.63
N ASP A 165 3.31 -17.04 -34.87
CA ASP A 165 3.10 -18.10 -35.85
C ASP A 165 4.16 -17.92 -36.94
N THR A 166 5.23 -18.72 -36.85
CA THR A 166 5.70 -19.66 -37.89
C THR A 166 7.20 -19.95 -37.76
N HIS A 167 7.52 -20.94 -36.94
CA HIS A 167 8.60 -21.87 -37.25
C HIS A 167 7.95 -23.24 -37.44
N ASP A 168 7.89 -23.71 -38.69
CA ASP A 168 8.18 -25.09 -39.09
C ASP A 168 7.85 -25.30 -40.57
N SER A 169 8.88 -25.22 -41.41
CA SER A 169 9.21 -26.13 -42.53
C SER A 169 10.46 -25.64 -43.26
#